data_AF-A0A6L5YJX5-F1
#
_entry.id   AF-A0A6L5YJX5-F1
#
_cell.length_a   1.000
_cell.length_b   1.000
_cell.length_c   1.000
_cell.angle_alpha   90.00
_cell.angle_beta   90.00
_cell.angle_gamma   90.00
#
_symmetry.space_group_name_H-M   'P 1'
#
loop_
_entity.id
_entity.type
_entity.pdbx_description
1 polymer ?
#
loop_
_entity_poly.entity_id
_entity_poly.type
_entity_poly.pdbx_seq_one_letter_code
_entity_poly.pdbx_strand_id
1 'polypeptide(L)'
;MFYHKKNKYQMDMDTANAALQNILAACDKAPNTIPFDKIVLRQKANTKPYNRLIVLTAVLLLLTFLSPLVIVPIATRLEPYFAPEPVKLINDYIEDDILYLQFSGDDICYDQAYIEFPDGERTSSIPVDTDKGWIGFPYNGTEEINIYIPLENGSHVHYLLTPKHE
;
A
#
# COMPACT_ATOMS: atom_id res chain seq x y z
N MET A 1 0.18 -28.01 0.80
CA MET A 1 0.08 -29.29 0.05
C MET A 1 1.40 -29.50 -0.70
N PHE A 2 2.34 -30.24 -0.12
CA PHE A 2 3.65 -30.48 -0.75
C PHE A 2 3.53 -31.59 -1.80
N TYR A 3 3.77 -31.23 -3.06
CA TYR A 3 3.75 -32.18 -4.18
C TYR A 3 4.93 -33.15 -4.02
N HIS A 4 4.67 -34.31 -3.44
CA HIS A 4 5.65 -35.40 -3.42
C HIS A 4 5.75 -35.91 -4.84
N LYS A 5 6.86 -35.61 -5.50
CA LYS A 5 7.20 -36.19 -6.78
C LYS A 5 7.27 -37.71 -6.60
N LYS A 6 6.19 -38.41 -6.97
CA LYS A 6 6.13 -39.88 -6.92
C LYS A 6 7.41 -40.45 -7.54
N ASN A 7 7.95 -41.49 -6.92
CA ASN A 7 9.17 -42.18 -7.32
C ASN A 7 9.23 -42.24 -8.85
N LYS A 8 10.23 -41.57 -9.42
CA LYS A 8 10.43 -41.51 -10.85
C LYS A 8 10.78 -42.93 -11.28
N TYR A 9 9.80 -43.69 -11.78
CA TYR A 9 10.06 -45.01 -12.34
C TYR A 9 11.07 -44.84 -13.46
N GLN A 10 12.32 -45.24 -13.19
CA GLN A 10 13.38 -45.24 -14.17
C GLN A 10 13.25 -46.56 -14.91
N MET A 11 12.63 -46.51 -16.09
CA MET A 11 12.74 -47.62 -17.03
C MET A 11 14.21 -47.75 -17.40
N ASP A 12 14.72 -48.98 -17.34
CA ASP A 12 16.07 -49.31 -17.77
C ASP A 12 16.26 -48.91 -19.25
N MET A 13 17.46 -48.42 -19.59
CA MET A 13 17.74 -47.84 -20.91
C MET A 13 17.64 -48.88 -22.03
N ASP A 14 18.08 -50.11 -21.77
CA ASP A 14 18.03 -51.19 -22.75
C ASP A 14 16.59 -51.63 -22.96
N THR A 15 15.83 -51.73 -21.87
CA THR A 15 14.40 -52.03 -21.90
C THR A 15 13.60 -50.95 -22.65
N ALA A 16 13.91 -49.67 -22.43
CA ALA A 16 13.26 -48.55 -23.11
C ALA A 16 13.61 -48.50 -24.61
N ASN A 17 14.86 -48.79 -24.97
CA ASN A 17 15.29 -48.90 -26.36
C ASN A 17 14.59 -50.07 -27.07
N ALA A 18 14.54 -51.25 -26.44
CA ALA A 18 13.83 -52.42 -26.97
C ALA A 18 12.34 -52.12 -27.19
N ALA A 19 11.69 -51.47 -26.22
CA ALA A 19 10.30 -51.06 -26.36
C ALA A 19 10.09 -50.08 -27.54
N LEU A 20 10.98 -49.11 -27.71
CA LEU A 20 10.91 -48.17 -28.84
C LEU A 20 11.04 -48.90 -30.18
N GLN A 21 12.00 -49.81 -30.32
CA GLN A 21 12.18 -50.58 -31.57
C GLN A 21 10.99 -51.48 -31.85
N ASN A 22 10.41 -52.12 -30.83
CA ASN A 22 9.21 -52.94 -30.97
C ASN A 22 8.00 -52.12 -31.45
N ILE A 23 7.82 -50.90 -30.95
CA ILE A 23 6.75 -50.00 -31.40
C ILE A 23 6.97 -49.58 -32.86
N LEU A 24 8.20 -49.23 -33.24
CA LEU A 24 8.52 -48.85 -34.62
C LEU A 24 8.25 -50.02 -35.59
N ALA A 25 8.67 -51.23 -35.21
CA ALA A 25 8.40 -52.44 -35.98
C ALA A 25 6.90 -52.73 -36.10
N ALA A 26 6.13 -52.61 -35.01
CA ALA A 26 4.68 -52.80 -35.04
C ALA A 26 3.93 -51.75 -35.87
N CYS A 27 4.56 -50.60 -36.13
CA CYS A 27 4.03 -49.54 -36.98
C CYS A 27 4.63 -49.54 -38.41
N ASP A 28 5.31 -50.63 -38.81
CA ASP A 28 6.01 -50.76 -40.10
C ASP A 28 6.96 -49.59 -40.41
N LYS A 29 7.57 -49.00 -39.38
CA LYS A 29 8.54 -47.91 -39.51
C LYS A 29 9.97 -48.41 -39.45
N ALA A 30 10.86 -47.70 -40.14
CA ALA A 30 12.29 -47.98 -40.10
C ALA A 30 12.83 -47.91 -38.66
N PRO A 31 13.76 -48.81 -38.27
CA PRO A 31 14.37 -48.83 -36.95
C PRO A 31 15.03 -47.48 -36.63
N ASN A 32 14.99 -47.09 -35.36
CA ASN A 32 15.64 -45.85 -34.93
C ASN A 32 17.17 -46.00 -35.07
N THR A 33 17.77 -45.11 -35.87
CA THR A 33 19.23 -45.09 -36.16
C THR A 33 20.01 -44.23 -35.18
N ILE A 34 19.34 -43.42 -34.36
CA ILE A 34 19.99 -42.57 -33.36
C ILE A 34 20.14 -43.36 -32.06
N PRO A 35 21.35 -43.43 -31.48
CA PRO A 35 21.57 -44.05 -30.17
C PRO A 35 20.62 -43.48 -29.10
N PHE A 36 19.98 -44.38 -28.34
CA PHE A 36 18.91 -44.02 -27.40
C PHE A 36 19.38 -43.09 -26.27
N ASP A 37 20.63 -43.24 -25.84
CA ASP A 37 21.31 -42.35 -24.91
C ASP A 37 21.32 -40.89 -25.39
N LYS A 38 21.58 -40.65 -26.68
CA LYS A 38 21.55 -39.30 -27.27
C LYS A 38 20.15 -38.69 -27.27
N ILE A 39 19.12 -39.52 -27.48
CA ILE A 39 17.72 -39.10 -27.42
C ILE A 39 17.39 -38.62 -26.00
N VAL A 40 17.76 -39.40 -24.99
CA VAL A 40 17.53 -39.05 -23.59
C VAL A 40 18.35 -37.82 -23.16
N LEU A 41 19.60 -37.71 -23.59
CA LEU A 41 20.45 -36.54 -23.33
C LEU A 41 19.83 -35.27 -23.91
N ARG A 42 19.33 -35.33 -25.16
CA ARG A 42 18.66 -34.19 -25.81
C ARG A 42 17.38 -33.79 -25.09
N GLN A 43 16.58 -34.76 -24.65
CA GLN A 43 15.38 -34.50 -23.84
C GLN A 43 15.74 -33.80 -22.52
N LYS A 44 16.73 -34.31 -21.79
CA LYS A 44 17.22 -33.69 -20.55
C LYS A 44 17.75 -32.28 -20.79
N ALA A 45 18.52 -32.06 -21.85
CA ALA A 45 19.02 -30.74 -22.22
C ALA A 45 17.88 -29.75 -22.50
N ASN A 46 16.85 -30.17 -23.24
CA ASN A 46 15.68 -29.35 -23.53
C ASN A 46 14.81 -29.04 -22.30
N THR A 47 14.87 -29.87 -21.24
CA THR A 47 14.09 -29.66 -20.02
C THR A 47 14.79 -28.75 -19.00
N LYS A 48 16.12 -28.62 -19.07
CA LYS A 48 16.92 -27.73 -18.20
C LYS A 48 16.49 -26.25 -18.22
N PRO A 49 16.26 -25.59 -19.37
CA PRO A 49 15.86 -24.18 -19.39
C PRO A 49 14.49 -23.97 -18.74
N TYR A 50 13.55 -24.90 -18.94
CA TYR A 50 12.23 -24.83 -18.34
C TYR A 50 12.28 -24.89 -16.80
N ASN A 51 13.09 -25.78 -16.24
CA ASN A 51 13.30 -25.82 -14.78
C ASN A 51 13.94 -24.53 -14.26
N ARG A 52 14.88 -23.92 -15.00
CA ARG A 52 15.48 -22.63 -14.63
C ARG A 52 14.43 -21.52 -14.61
N LEU A 53 13.54 -21.49 -15.60
CA LEU A 53 12.42 -20.55 -15.66
C LEU A 53 11.48 -20.71 -14.46
N ILE A 54 11.10 -21.93 -14.09
CA ILE A 54 10.27 -22.20 -12.91
C ILE A 54 10.93 -21.71 -11.63
N VAL A 55 12.23 -21.94 -11.46
CA VAL A 55 12.96 -21.47 -10.27
C VAL A 55 13.02 -19.94 -10.26
N LEU A 56 13.30 -19.30 -11.39
CA LEU A 56 13.35 -17.85 -11.50
C LEU A 56 12.01 -17.21 -11.17
N THR A 57 10.91 -17.75 -11.70
CA THR A 57 9.56 -17.23 -11.42
C THR A 57 9.17 -17.43 -9.96
N ALA A 58 9.53 -18.57 -9.36
CA ALA A 58 9.31 -18.81 -7.93
C ALA A 58 10.09 -17.81 -7.06
N VAL A 59 11.34 -17.49 -7.41
CA VAL A 59 12.15 -16.48 -6.71
C VAL A 59 11.53 -15.08 -6.86
N LEU A 60 11.11 -14.70 -8.07
CA LEU A 60 10.45 -13.41 -8.30
C LEU A 60 9.16 -13.29 -7.48
N LEU A 61 8.33 -14.33 -7.49
CA LEU A 61 7.11 -14.37 -6.68
C LEU A 61 7.43 -14.21 -5.19
N LEU A 62 8.42 -14.95 -4.69
CA LEU A 62 8.83 -14.87 -3.29
C LEU A 62 9.31 -13.46 -2.92
N LEU A 63 10.10 -12.82 -3.78
CA LEU A 63 10.52 -11.43 -3.58
C LEU A 63 9.33 -10.45 -3.59
N THR A 64 8.37 -10.61 -4.50
CA THR A 64 7.17 -9.75 -4.51
C THR A 64 6.32 -9.94 -3.26
N PHE A 65 6.17 -11.18 -2.77
CA PHE A 65 5.43 -11.47 -1.54
C PHE A 65 6.15 -10.98 -0.28
N LEU A 66 7.49 -10.91 -0.30
CA LEU A 66 8.28 -10.35 0.80
C LEU A 66 8.43 -8.82 0.72
N SER A 67 8.17 -8.21 -0.44
CA SER A 67 8.27 -6.75 -0.62
C SER A 67 7.52 -5.91 0.43
N PRO A 68 6.26 -6.21 0.85
CA PRO A 68 5.58 -5.40 1.84
C PRO A 68 6.28 -5.40 3.21
N LEU A 69 7.00 -6.48 3.59
CA LEU A 69 7.72 -6.53 4.86
C LEU A 69 8.87 -5.52 4.94
N VAL A 70 9.39 -5.10 3.79
CA VAL A 70 10.48 -4.11 3.70
C VAL A 70 9.93 -2.72 3.38
N ILE A 71 8.94 -2.62 2.49
CA ILE A 71 8.39 -1.34 2.04
C ILE A 71 7.61 -0.65 3.16
N VAL A 72 6.74 -1.37 3.88
CA VAL A 72 5.92 -0.78 4.96
C VAL A 72 6.76 -0.11 6.05
N PRO A 73 7.76 -0.76 6.67
CA PRO A 73 8.55 -0.11 7.72
C PRO A 73 9.44 1.02 7.19
N ILE A 74 9.84 0.99 5.92
CA ILE A 74 10.56 2.11 5.31
C ILE A 74 9.62 3.29 5.10
N ALA A 75 8.42 3.04 4.57
CA ALA A 75 7.42 4.07 4.33
C ALA A 75 7.05 4.78 5.65
N THR A 76 6.76 4.04 6.72
CA THR A 76 6.42 4.65 8.02
C THR A 76 7.56 5.44 8.65
N ARG A 77 8.83 5.07 8.38
CA ARG A 77 9.99 5.86 8.84
C ARG A 77 10.22 7.12 8.03
N LEU A 78 9.80 7.12 6.77
CA LEU A 78 9.96 8.24 5.85
C LEU A 78 8.76 9.20 5.89
N GLU A 79 7.59 8.72 6.30
CA GLU A 79 6.35 9.50 6.45
C GLU A 79 6.58 10.87 7.14
N PRO A 80 7.31 10.96 8.27
CA PRO A 80 7.53 12.24 8.95
C PRO A 80 8.41 13.24 8.17
N TYR A 81 9.16 12.79 7.17
CA TYR A 81 10.02 13.66 6.35
C TYR A 81 9.29 14.23 5.13
N PHE A 82 8.17 13.61 4.74
CA PHE A 82 7.40 13.98 3.55
C PHE A 82 5.98 14.44 3.88
N ALA A 83 5.47 14.14 5.07
CA ALA A 83 4.20 14.66 5.53
C ALA A 83 4.37 16.13 5.94
N PRO A 84 3.44 17.03 5.53
CA PRO A 84 3.38 18.37 6.09
C PRO A 84 3.18 18.27 7.60
N GLU A 85 3.75 19.23 8.34
CA GLU A 85 3.65 19.20 9.79
C GLU A 85 2.17 19.26 10.19
N PRO A 86 1.68 18.33 11.04
CA PRO A 86 0.25 18.28 11.35
C PRO A 86 -0.16 19.57 12.04
N VAL A 87 -1.33 20.07 11.64
CA VAL A 87 -1.90 21.31 12.18
C VAL A 87 -2.21 21.11 13.66
N LYS A 88 -1.63 21.95 14.50
CA LYS A 88 -1.81 21.92 15.97
C LYS A 88 -2.31 23.27 16.44
N LEU A 89 -3.23 23.24 17.41
CA LEU A 89 -3.59 24.42 18.18
C LEU A 89 -2.46 24.75 19.16
N ILE A 90 -1.90 25.95 19.07
CA ILE A 90 -0.82 26.44 19.92
C ILE A 90 -1.37 27.19 21.12
N ASN A 91 -2.28 28.12 20.87
CA ASN A 91 -2.87 29.01 21.86
C ASN A 91 -4.35 29.25 21.53
N ASP A 92 -5.11 29.52 22.58
CA ASP A 92 -6.51 29.92 22.52
C ASP A 92 -6.77 30.99 23.58
N TYR A 93 -7.58 31.98 23.24
CA TYR A 93 -8.13 32.93 24.20
C TYR A 93 -9.45 33.51 23.71
N ILE A 94 -10.22 34.09 24.62
CA ILE A 94 -11.49 34.75 24.32
C ILE A 94 -11.38 36.21 24.77
N GLU A 95 -11.72 37.13 23.88
CA GLU A 95 -11.76 38.57 24.13
C GLU A 95 -12.91 39.18 23.31
N ASP A 96 -13.69 40.08 23.92
CA ASP A 96 -14.80 40.79 23.26
C ASP A 96 -15.76 39.90 22.44
N ASP A 97 -16.21 38.77 23.03
CA ASP A 97 -17.09 37.77 22.39
C ASP A 97 -16.51 37.14 21.11
N ILE A 98 -15.18 37.15 20.97
CA ILE A 98 -14.45 36.50 19.89
C ILE A 98 -13.51 35.45 20.48
N LEU A 99 -13.61 34.23 19.97
CA LEU A 99 -12.66 33.16 20.20
C LEU A 99 -11.49 33.29 19.22
N TYR A 100 -10.29 33.49 19.75
CA TYR A 100 -9.06 33.54 18.99
C TYR A 100 -8.32 32.22 19.11
N LEU A 101 -8.00 31.61 17.98
CA LEU A 101 -7.23 30.37 17.90
C LEU A 101 -5.95 30.61 17.10
N GLN A 102 -4.83 30.12 17.62
CA GLN A 102 -3.56 30.13 16.93
C GLN A 102 -3.18 28.72 16.49
N PHE A 103 -2.92 28.53 15.20
CA PHE A 103 -2.49 27.25 14.65
C PHE A 103 -1.03 27.27 14.20
N SER A 104 -0.32 26.16 14.43
CA SER A 104 0.95 25.84 13.75
C SER A 104 0.68 24.80 12.68
N GLY A 105 1.21 25.01 11.49
CA GLY A 105 1.11 24.08 10.37
C GLY A 105 1.10 24.85 9.07
N ASP A 106 1.71 24.25 8.06
CA ASP A 106 1.59 24.73 6.69
C ASP A 106 0.25 24.19 6.11
N ASP A 107 -0.27 24.84 5.06
CA ASP A 107 -1.47 24.41 4.31
C ASP A 107 -2.84 24.70 4.96
N ILE A 108 -2.95 25.66 5.89
CA ILE A 108 -4.24 26.05 6.48
C ILE A 108 -4.96 27.08 5.61
N CYS A 109 -6.20 26.78 5.19
CA CYS A 109 -7.08 27.69 4.47
C CYS A 109 -7.87 28.58 5.44
N TYR A 110 -7.22 29.62 5.98
CA TYR A 110 -7.81 30.51 7.00
C TYR A 110 -9.11 31.21 6.55
N ASP A 111 -9.24 31.48 5.25
CA ASP A 111 -10.39 32.15 4.62
C ASP A 111 -11.64 31.26 4.52
N GLN A 112 -11.45 29.94 4.57
CA GLN A 112 -12.52 28.95 4.43
C GLN A 112 -12.93 28.34 5.77
N ALA A 113 -12.26 28.69 6.86
CA ALA A 113 -12.61 28.19 8.18
C ALA A 113 -13.97 28.74 8.65
N TYR A 114 -14.72 27.92 9.37
CA TYR A 114 -16.05 28.27 9.84
C TYR A 114 -16.40 27.54 11.14
N ILE A 115 -17.38 28.09 11.84
CA ILE A 115 -18.07 27.43 12.95
C ILE A 115 -19.44 26.96 12.51
N GLU A 116 -19.91 25.85 13.10
CA GLU A 116 -21.26 25.32 12.96
C GLU A 116 -21.88 25.21 14.36
N PHE A 117 -22.97 25.92 14.55
CA PHE A 117 -23.75 25.94 15.78
C PHE A 117 -24.65 24.68 15.88
N PRO A 118 -25.18 24.36 17.08
CA PRO A 118 -26.05 23.20 17.28
C PRO A 118 -27.32 23.19 16.41
N ASP A 119 -27.80 24.36 16.00
CA ASP A 119 -28.94 24.52 15.09
C ASP A 119 -28.59 24.32 13.61
N GLY A 120 -27.31 24.10 13.28
CA GLY A 120 -26.78 23.95 11.93
C GLY A 120 -26.48 25.27 11.22
N GLU A 121 -26.63 26.42 11.89
CA GLU A 121 -26.18 27.70 11.36
C GLU A 121 -24.65 27.72 11.26
N ARG A 122 -24.13 28.28 10.16
CA ARG A 122 -22.70 28.38 9.89
C ARG A 122 -22.26 29.82 9.83
N THR A 123 -21.14 30.11 10.47
CA THR A 123 -20.53 31.45 10.43
C THR A 123 -19.07 31.34 10.05
N SER A 124 -18.65 32.19 9.10
CA SER A 124 -17.26 32.26 8.65
C SER A 124 -16.33 32.80 9.72
N SER A 125 -15.06 32.43 9.62
CA SER A 125 -14.00 32.99 10.41
C SER A 125 -13.82 34.50 10.19
N ILE A 126 -13.21 35.13 11.19
CA ILE A 126 -12.74 36.51 11.16
C ILE A 126 -11.21 36.44 10.98
N PRO A 127 -10.65 36.95 9.87
CA PRO A 127 -9.21 37.01 9.70
C PRO A 127 -8.62 38.05 10.67
N VAL A 128 -7.64 37.64 11.48
CA VAL A 128 -7.02 38.50 12.51
C VAL A 128 -5.55 38.76 12.15
N ASP A 129 -4.72 37.73 12.14
CA ASP A 129 -3.31 37.80 11.76
C ASP A 129 -2.88 36.43 11.21
N THR A 130 -3.26 36.17 9.94
CA THR A 130 -3.04 34.89 9.27
C THR A 130 -1.55 34.57 9.10
N ASP A 131 -0.70 35.60 9.00
CA ASP A 131 0.76 35.45 8.89
C ASP A 131 1.37 34.86 10.18
N LYS A 132 0.72 35.10 11.34
CA LYS A 132 1.09 34.52 12.63
C LYS A 132 0.21 33.33 13.03
N GLY A 133 -0.67 32.89 12.13
CA GLY A 133 -1.57 31.75 12.30
C GLY A 133 -2.79 32.00 13.18
N TRP A 134 -3.19 33.26 13.36
CA TRP A 134 -4.35 33.64 14.16
C TRP A 134 -5.63 33.73 13.34
N ILE A 135 -6.68 33.12 13.87
CA ILE A 135 -8.04 33.19 13.35
C ILE A 135 -9.04 33.45 14.47
N GLY A 136 -10.02 34.29 14.19
CA GLY A 136 -11.09 34.63 15.12
C GLY A 136 -12.42 33.97 14.73
N PHE A 137 -13.24 33.65 15.72
CA PHE A 137 -14.61 33.20 15.53
C PHE A 137 -15.55 33.90 16.50
N PRO A 138 -16.74 34.32 16.09
CA PRO A 138 -17.72 34.86 17.03
C PRO A 138 -18.13 33.77 18.03
N TYR A 139 -18.09 34.08 19.32
CA TYR A 139 -18.36 33.13 20.39
C TYR A 139 -19.17 33.77 21.52
N ASN A 140 -20.34 33.21 21.78
CA ASN A 140 -21.30 33.72 22.76
C ASN A 140 -21.19 33.05 24.16
N GLY A 141 -20.28 32.09 24.35
CA GLY A 141 -20.04 31.47 25.66
C GLY A 141 -21.11 30.48 26.14
N THR A 142 -22.24 30.34 25.44
CA THR A 142 -23.42 29.64 25.96
C THR A 142 -23.60 28.23 25.44
N GLU A 143 -23.12 27.95 24.23
CA GLU A 143 -23.39 26.69 23.53
C GLU A 143 -22.11 25.98 23.11
N GLU A 144 -22.21 24.66 22.92
CA GLU A 144 -21.17 23.87 22.28
C GLU A 144 -21.10 24.22 20.79
N ILE A 145 -19.90 24.50 20.28
CA ILE A 145 -19.72 24.86 18.88
C ILE A 145 -18.73 23.93 18.20
N ASN A 146 -19.02 23.58 16.95
CA ASN A 146 -18.10 22.84 16.09
C ASN A 146 -17.27 23.83 15.28
N ILE A 147 -15.96 23.65 15.25
CA ILE A 147 -15.02 24.50 14.52
C ILE A 147 -14.35 23.66 13.45
N TYR A 148 -14.45 24.11 12.20
CA TYR A 148 -13.90 23.43 11.04
C TYR A 148 -12.78 24.26 10.41
N ILE A 149 -11.59 23.69 10.37
CA ILE A 149 -10.39 24.30 9.78
C ILE A 149 -9.99 23.52 8.52
N PRO A 150 -10.34 24.00 7.32
CA PRO A 150 -9.94 23.38 6.05
C PRO A 150 -8.44 23.48 5.80
N LEU A 151 -7.91 22.44 5.16
CA LEU A 151 -6.53 22.36 4.68
C LEU A 151 -6.51 22.35 3.15
N GLU A 152 -5.40 22.75 2.53
CA GLU A 152 -5.26 22.81 1.07
C GLU A 152 -5.49 21.45 0.38
N ASN A 153 -5.21 20.36 1.09
CA ASN A 153 -5.43 18.99 0.61
C ASN A 153 -6.92 18.56 0.58
N GLY A 154 -7.84 19.43 0.99
CA GLY A 154 -9.28 19.18 1.03
C GLY A 154 -9.78 18.44 2.27
N SER A 155 -8.90 18.13 3.23
CA SER A 155 -9.29 17.62 4.56
C SER A 155 -9.60 18.77 5.52
N HIS A 156 -10.25 18.45 6.64
CA HIS A 156 -10.58 19.42 7.68
C HIS A 156 -10.09 18.94 9.04
N VAL A 157 -9.51 19.84 9.83
CA VAL A 157 -9.36 19.65 11.27
C VAL A 157 -10.66 20.08 11.94
N HIS A 158 -11.22 19.22 12.77
CA HIS A 158 -12.46 19.47 13.51
C HIS A 158 -12.14 19.61 14.99
N TYR A 159 -12.58 20.71 15.58
CA TYR A 159 -12.54 20.95 17.02
C TYR A 159 -13.97 21.09 17.56
N LEU A 160 -14.18 20.57 18.77
CA LEU A 160 -15.39 20.79 19.54
C LEU A 160 -15.03 21.70 20.71
N LEU A 161 -15.65 22.87 20.77
CA LEU A 161 -15.52 23.76 21.92
C LEU A 161 -16.71 23.53 22.84
N THR A 162 -16.43 23.08 24.06
CA THR A 162 -17.44 22.93 25.12
C THR A 162 -17.31 24.09 26.10
N PRO A 163 -18.36 24.91 26.31
CA PRO A 163 -18.34 25.96 27.31
C PRO A 163 -18.15 25.37 28.70
N LYS A 164 -17.36 26.02 29.54
CA LYS A 164 -17.28 25.65 30.96
C LYS A 164 -18.52 26.17 31.66
N HIS A 165 -19.42 25.27 32.03
CA HIS A 165 -20.48 25.58 32.98
C HIS A 165 -19.87 25.67 34.39
N GLU A 166 -19.79 26.88 34.94
CA GLU A 166 -19.59 27.09 36.39
C GLU A 166 -20.90 26.92 37.15
#